data_AF-A0A3S5BHN9-F1
#
_entry.id   AF-A0A3S5BHN9-F1
#
_cell.length_a   1.000
_cell.length_b   1.000
_cell.length_c   1.000
_cell.angle_alpha   90.00
_cell.angle_beta   90.00
_cell.angle_gamma   90.00
#
_symmetry.space_group_name_H-M   'P 1'
#
loop_
_entity.id
_entity.type
_entity.pdbx_description
1 polymer ?
#
loop_
_entity_poly.entity_id
_entity_poly.type
_entity_poly.pdbx_seq_one_letter_code
_entity_poly.pdbx_strand_id
1 'polypeptide(L)' 'MVDMFVLVLPPAGGDELQGLKRGIVEMAHLVLVNKADGDLLPAAHRIAAEYTSALKLMRPRCPEWAPRVGE' A
#
# COMPACT_ATOMS: atom_id res chain seq x y z
N MET A 1 -14.28 3.08 -15.15
CA MET A 1 -14.71 2.13 -14.11
C MET A 1 -13.85 0.89 -14.24
N VAL A 2 -13.39 0.33 -13.11
CA VAL A 2 -12.53 -0.86 -13.05
C VAL A 2 -13.00 -1.76 -11.91
N ASP A 3 -12.77 -3.06 -12.03
CA ASP A 3 -13.14 -4.04 -10.99
C ASP A 3 -12.10 -4.07 -9.85
N MET A 4 -10.84 -3.73 -10.15
CA MET A 4 -9.75 -3.71 -9.19
C MET A 4 -8.81 -2.53 -9.45
N PHE A 5 -8.36 -1.90 -8.38
CA PHE A 5 -7.37 -0.81 -8.42
C PHE A 5 -6.20 -1.21 -7.51
N VAL A 6 -5.01 -1.32 -8.11
CA VAL A 6 -3.79 -1.76 -7.44
C VAL A 6 -2.82 -0.60 -7.38
N LEU A 7 -2.32 -0.30 -6.19
CA LEU A 7 -1.26 0.68 -5.98
C LEU A 7 0.08 -0.04 -5.88
N VAL A 8 1.04 0.32 -6.71
CA VAL A 8 2.38 -0.29 -6.71
C VAL A 8 3.41 0.71 -6.21
N LEU A 9 4.20 0.32 -5.21
CA LEU A 9 5.15 1.16 -4.50
C LEU A 9 6.58 0.56 -4.56
N PRO A 10 7.64 1.37 -4.67
CA PRO A 10 9.01 0.90 -4.48
C PRO A 10 9.38 0.82 -2.98
N PRO A 11 10.40 0.03 -2.57
CA PRO A 11 10.78 -0.16 -1.16
C PRO A 11 11.47 1.05 -0.53
N ALA A 12 12.00 1.96 -1.36
CA ALA A 12 12.84 3.08 -0.95
C ALA A 12 12.40 4.42 -1.58
N GLY A 13 11.09 4.59 -1.78
CA GLY A 13 10.49 5.90 -2.14
C GLY A 13 10.34 6.75 -0.89
N GLY A 14 11.34 7.56 -0.57
CA GLY A 14 11.38 8.37 0.65
C GLY A 14 10.15 9.26 0.84
N ASP A 15 9.74 9.43 2.10
CA ASP A 15 8.74 10.37 2.64
C ASP A 15 7.37 10.48 1.91
N GLU A 16 7.07 9.53 1.01
CA GLU A 16 5.81 9.52 0.25
C GLU A 16 4.59 9.28 1.14
N LEU A 17 4.77 8.83 2.38
CA LEU A 17 3.67 8.79 3.35
C LEU A 17 3.18 10.19 3.72
N GLN A 18 4.07 11.18 3.76
CA GLN A 18 3.72 12.58 4.03
C GLN A 18 3.16 13.30 2.78
N GLY A 19 3.44 12.77 1.58
CA GLY A 19 2.93 13.28 0.29
C GLY A 19 1.75 12.49 -0.28
N LEU A 20 1.27 11.47 0.44
CA LEU A 20 0.19 10.62 -0.01
C LEU A 20 -1.06 11.47 -0.22
N LYS A 21 -1.43 11.66 -1.48
CA LYS A 21 -2.66 12.36 -1.85
C LYS A 21 -3.82 11.57 -1.24
N ARG A 22 -4.33 12.03 -0.08
CA ARG A 22 -5.60 11.61 0.51
C ARG A 22 -6.59 11.44 -0.64
N GLY A 23 -6.93 10.21 -0.97
CA GLY A 23 -7.66 9.84 -2.18
C GLY A 23 -7.11 8.58 -2.87
N ILE A 24 -5.81 8.50 -3.19
CA ILE A 24 -5.28 7.39 -4.03
C ILE A 24 -5.20 6.08 -3.23
N VAL A 25 -4.61 6.11 -2.05
CA VAL A 25 -4.56 4.92 -1.17
C VAL A 25 -5.94 4.52 -0.71
N GLU A 26 -6.81 5.50 -0.48
CA GLU A 26 -8.18 5.20 -0.12
C GLU A 26 -8.82 4.38 -1.23
N MET A 27 -8.54 4.69 -2.51
CA MET A 27 -9.02 4.00 -3.72
C MET A 27 -8.42 2.60 -3.97
N ALA A 28 -7.31 2.24 -3.30
CA ALA A 28 -6.63 0.96 -3.49
C ALA A 28 -7.44 -0.21 -2.91
N HIS A 29 -7.57 -1.27 -3.73
CA HIS A 29 -8.06 -2.58 -3.29
C HIS A 29 -6.89 -3.49 -2.88
N LEU A 30 -5.71 -3.24 -3.45
CA LEU A 30 -4.46 -3.93 -3.14
C LEU A 30 -3.32 -2.92 -3.22
N VAL A 31 -2.39 -3.00 -2.29
CA VAL A 31 -1.11 -2.30 -2.34
C VAL A 31 0.00 -3.35 -2.51
N LEU A 32 0.88 -3.15 -3.48
CA LEU A 32 2.00 -4.05 -3.77
C LEU A 32 3.32 -3.28 -3.62
N VAL A 33 4.22 -3.79 -2.79
CA VAL A 33 5.58 -3.26 -2.68
C VAL A 33 6.47 -4.00 -3.68
N ASN A 34 6.71 -3.39 -4.83
CA ASN A 34 7.52 -3.98 -5.90
C ASN A 34 9.02 -3.81 -5.62
N LYS A 35 9.85 -4.65 -6.26
CA LYS A 35 11.32 -4.70 -6.07
C LYS A 35 11.75 -5.07 -4.65
N ALA A 36 10.96 -5.91 -3.97
CA ALA A 36 11.26 -6.45 -2.66
C ALA A 36 12.32 -7.58 -2.75
N ASP A 37 13.50 -7.26 -3.28
CA ASP A 37 14.57 -8.21 -3.54
C ASP A 37 15.93 -7.72 -3.03
N GLY A 38 16.83 -8.67 -2.75
CA GLY A 38 18.19 -8.40 -2.27
C GLY A 38 18.22 -7.51 -1.03
N ASP A 39 19.04 -6.47 -1.09
CA ASP A 39 19.25 -5.51 0.00
C ASP A 39 18.00 -4.63 0.29
N LEU A 40 16.99 -4.66 -0.59
CA LEU A 40 15.76 -3.88 -0.42
C LEU A 40 14.68 -4.60 0.39
N LEU A 41 14.82 -5.90 0.68
CA LEU A 41 13.86 -6.67 1.48
C LEU A 41 13.50 -6.00 2.82
N PRO A 42 14.46 -5.53 3.64
CA PRO A 42 14.13 -4.88 4.91
C PRO A 42 13.33 -3.58 4.72
N ALA A 43 13.61 -2.83 3.65
CA ALA A 43 12.89 -1.61 3.33
C ALA A 43 11.47 -1.90 2.81
N ALA A 44 11.31 -2.98 2.03
CA ALA A 44 10.02 -3.43 1.54
C ALA A 44 9.10 -3.82 2.71
N HIS A 45 9.62 -4.65 3.63
CA HIS A 45 8.91 -5.08 4.84
C HIS A 45 8.45 -3.90 5.68
N ARG A 46 9.30 -2.88 5.80
CA ARG A 46 8.97 -1.66 6.54
C ARG A 46 7.80 -0.91 5.89
N ILE A 47 7.86 -0.69 4.58
CA ILE A 47 6.77 -0.02 3.83
C ILE A 47 5.49 -0.84 3.89
N ALA A 48 5.56 -2.15 3.68
CA ALA A 48 4.41 -3.03 3.73
C ALA A 48 3.70 -2.96 5.10
N ALA A 49 4.47 -2.95 6.19
CA ALA A 49 3.96 -2.81 7.55
C ALA A 49 3.32 -1.43 7.81
N GLU A 50 3.92 -0.36 7.30
CA GLU A 50 3.42 1.01 7.43
C GLU A 50 2.07 1.18 6.71
N TYR A 51 1.98 0.75 5.44
CA TYR A 51 0.74 0.80 4.67
C TYR A 51 -0.33 -0.14 5.23
N THR A 52 0.06 -1.31 5.74
CA THR A 52 -0.88 -2.22 6.43
C THR A 52 -1.50 -1.54 7.65
N SER A 53 -0.68 -0.83 8.41
CA SER A 53 -1.15 -0.11 9.61
C SER A 53 -2.04 1.06 9.25
N ALA A 54 -1.68 1.84 8.22
CA ALA A 54 -2.49 2.95 7.73
C ALA A 54 -3.86 2.48 7.20
N LEU A 55 -3.89 1.41 6.38
CA LEU A 55 -5.12 0.88 5.79
C LEU A 55 -6.10 0.33 6.84
N LYS A 56 -5.61 -0.18 7.97
CA LYS A 56 -6.47 -0.61 9.10
C LYS A 56 -7.25 0.53 9.75
N LEU A 57 -6.72 1.76 9.68
CA LEU A 57 -7.39 2.96 10.21
C LEU A 57 -8.43 3.52 9.24
N MET A 58 -8.43 3.04 7.99
CA MET A 58 -9.34 3.51 6.96
C MET A 58 -10.67 2.75 7.02
N ARG A 59 -11.77 3.46 6.71
CA ARG A 59 -13.08 2.83 6.61
C ARG A 59 -13.10 1.95 5.35
N PRO A 60 -13.45 0.65 5.46
CA PRO A 60 -13.54 -0.21 4.28
C PRO A 60 -14.61 0.31 3.32
N ARG A 61 -14.28 0.36 2.03
CA ARG A 61 -15.21 0.79 0.97
C ARG A 61 -16.27 -0.24 0.65
N CYS A 62 -15.94 -1.52 0.87
CA CYS A 62 -16.77 -2.68 0.62
C CYS A 62 -16.69 -3.55 1.88
N PRO A 63 -17.82 -3.86 2.55
CA PRO A 63 -17.83 -4.70 3.75
C PRO A 63 -17.16 -6.07 3.53
N GLU A 64 -17.25 -6.59 2.30
CA GLU A 64 -16.77 -7.90 1.89
C GLU A 64 -15.26 -7.90 1.54
N TRP A 65 -14.63 -6.74 1.35
CA TRP A 65 -13.24 -6.63 0.94
C TRP A 65 -12.43 -5.66 1.81
N ALA A 66 -11.45 -6.21 2.53
CA ALA A 66 -10.42 -5.43 3.21
C ALA A 66 -9.18 -5.32 2.31
N PRO A 67 -8.69 -4.10 2.02
CA PRO A 67 -7.46 -3.91 1.27
C PRO A 67 -6.28 -4.66 1.89
N ARG A 68 -5.48 -5.31 1.04
CA ARG A 68 -4.30 -6.07 1.44
C ARG A 68 -3.03 -5.34 1.01
N VAL A 69 -1.94 -5.61 1.72
CA VAL A 69 -0.60 -5.19 1.32
C VAL A 69 0.23 -6.45 1.13
N GLY A 70 0.89 -6.57 -0.03
CA GLY A 70 1.77 -7.69 -0.37
C GLY A 70 3.10 -7.20 -0.93
N GLU A 71 4.04 -8.14 -1.06
CA GLU A 71 5.42 -7.94 -1.52
C GLU A 71 5.73 -8.92 -2.65
#